data_AF-A0A922MIM6-F1
#
_entry.id   AF-A0A922MIM6-F1
#
_cell.length_a   1.000
_cell.length_b   1.000
_cell.length_c   1.000
_cell.angle_alpha   90.00
_cell.angle_beta   90.00
_cell.angle_gamma   90.00
#
_symmetry.space_group_name_H-M   'P 1'
#
loop_
_entity.id
_entity.type
_entity.pdbx_description
1 polymer ?
#
loop_
_entity_poly.entity_id
_entity_poly.type
_entity_poly.pdbx_seq_one_letter_code
_entity_poly.pdbx_strand_id
1 'polypeptide(L)'
;MCALGAWFYAHIGAVTETASWLPIVALCLCIYCDAAGLQPVPFVIMTEMFSFQLRGTVTAIVIAFACGLMSVELRVFHPIASSVGLYFIFWLFSGVCLISTVYIACVVPETKMRSLDEIYAEIGGKDNKVKSKEKDCEADVTKL
;
A
#
# COMPACT_ATOMS: atom_id res chain seq x y z
N MET A 1 16.66 0.72 -4.15
CA MET A 1 16.80 2.14 -3.76
C MET A 1 18.10 2.42 -2.98
N CYS A 2 18.50 1.61 -1.98
CA CYS A 2 19.79 1.78 -1.28
C CYS A 2 21.02 1.86 -2.21
N ALA A 3 21.08 0.99 -3.23
CA ALA A 3 22.21 0.95 -4.18
C ALA A 3 22.31 2.21 -5.05
N LEU A 4 21.17 2.80 -5.43
CA LEU A 4 21.11 4.07 -6.16
C LEU A 4 21.55 5.25 -5.30
N GLY A 5 21.11 5.30 -4.04
CA GLY A 5 21.55 6.29 -3.07
C GLY A 5 23.06 6.20 -2.81
N ALA A 6 23.59 5.00 -2.55
CA ALA A 6 25.02 4.79 -2.35
C ALA A 6 25.86 5.20 -3.57
N TRP A 7 25.37 4.92 -4.80
CA TRP A 7 26.03 5.32 -6.04
C TRP A 7 26.06 6.85 -6.21
N PHE A 8 24.94 7.53 -6.00
CA PHE A 8 24.88 9.00 -6.08
C PHE A 8 25.72 9.68 -4.99
N TYR A 9 25.78 9.11 -3.77
CA TYR A 9 26.65 9.60 -2.70
C TYR A 9 28.14 9.51 -3.07
N ALA A 10 28.55 8.35 -3.61
CA ALA A 10 29.92 8.12 -4.05
C ALA A 10 30.31 9.01 -5.24
N HIS A 11 29.36 9.30 -6.14
CA HIS A 11 29.58 10.17 -7.30
C HIS A 11 29.76 11.65 -6.90
N ILE A 12 29.05 12.12 -5.86
CA ILE A 12 29.21 13.48 -5.31
C ILE A 12 30.52 13.60 -4.49
N GLY A 13 30.98 12.51 -3.87
CA GLY A 13 32.19 12.45 -3.04
C GLY A 13 33.53 12.36 -3.78
N ALA A 14 33.54 12.47 -5.12
CA ALA A 14 34.74 12.46 -5.97
C ALA A 14 35.61 11.18 -5.93
N VAL A 15 35.02 10.01 -5.63
CA VAL A 15 35.74 8.72 -5.67
C VAL A 15 34.96 7.71 -6.50
N THR A 16 35.16 7.75 -7.83
CA THR A 16 35.14 6.64 -8.82
C THR A 16 34.51 7.03 -10.15
N GLU A 17 35.16 6.63 -11.25
CA GLU A 17 34.55 6.45 -12.58
C GLU A 17 33.58 5.26 -12.55
N THR A 18 32.52 5.39 -11.77
CA THR A 18 31.52 4.33 -11.65
C THR A 18 30.64 4.32 -12.88
N ALA A 19 30.47 3.13 -13.44
CA ALA A 19 29.83 2.94 -14.72
C ALA A 19 28.37 3.43 -14.72
N SER A 20 28.05 4.36 -15.62
CA SER A 20 26.75 5.06 -15.69
C SER A 20 25.56 4.13 -15.96
N TRP A 21 25.79 2.87 -16.35
CA TRP A 21 24.74 1.87 -16.56
C TRP A 21 24.17 1.31 -15.25
N LEU A 22 24.92 1.35 -14.16
CA LEU A 22 24.54 0.77 -12.87
C LEU A 22 23.26 1.39 -12.26
N PRO A 23 23.11 2.74 -12.18
CA PRO A 23 21.89 3.34 -11.66
C PRO A 23 20.66 3.01 -12.52
N ILE A 24 20.82 2.92 -13.85
CA ILE A 24 19.73 2.58 -14.78
C ILE A 24 19.20 1.18 -14.50
N VAL A 25 20.10 0.19 -14.43
CA VAL A 25 19.71 -1.20 -14.13
C VAL A 25 19.09 -1.32 -12.74
N ALA A 26 19.67 -0.65 -11.73
CA ALA A 26 19.12 -0.64 -10.38
C ALA A 26 17.71 -0.03 -10.33
N LEU A 27 17.44 1.02 -11.11
CA LEU A 27 16.13 1.66 -11.19
C LEU A 27 15.10 0.76 -11.88
N CYS A 28 15.47 0.12 -12.99
CA CYS A 28 14.61 -0.85 -13.68
C CYS A 28 14.23 -2.03 -12.77
N LEU A 29 15.17 -2.60 -12.03
CA LEU A 29 14.90 -3.68 -11.09
C LEU A 29 13.96 -3.24 -9.96
N CYS A 30 14.14 -2.02 -9.44
CA CYS A 30 13.24 -1.50 -8.40
C CYS A 30 11.80 -1.32 -8.92
N ILE A 31 11.62 -0.75 -10.12
CA ILE A 31 10.30 -0.60 -10.74
C ILE A 31 9.66 -1.97 -10.97
N TYR A 32 10.44 -2.95 -11.43
CA TYR A 32 9.95 -4.32 -11.63
C TYR A 32 9.46 -4.95 -10.32
N CYS A 33 10.24 -4.87 -9.24
CA CYS A 33 9.85 -5.40 -7.93
C CYS A 33 8.60 -4.69 -7.36
N ASP A 34 8.51 -3.38 -7.55
CA ASP A 34 7.37 -2.57 -7.07
C ASP A 34 6.07 -2.96 -7.79
N ALA A 35 6.13 -3.07 -9.12
CA ALA A 35 5.00 -3.51 -9.95
C ALA A 35 4.60 -4.97 -9.69
N ALA A 36 5.56 -5.85 -9.38
CA ALA A 36 5.28 -7.27 -9.16
C ALA A 36 4.69 -7.57 -7.78
N GLY A 37 4.98 -6.75 -6.75
CA GLY A 37 4.65 -7.06 -5.37
C GLY A 37 3.88 -5.95 -4.65
N LEU A 38 4.49 -4.78 -4.48
CA LEU A 38 3.96 -3.73 -3.61
C LEU A 38 2.60 -3.18 -4.08
N GLN A 39 2.44 -2.97 -5.38
CA GLN A 39 1.20 -2.42 -5.95
C GLN A 39 0.02 -3.42 -5.97
N PRO A 40 0.17 -4.67 -6.49
CA PRO A 40 -0.96 -5.58 -6.62
C PRO A 40 -1.36 -6.27 -5.31
N VAL A 41 -0.43 -6.50 -4.37
CA VAL A 41 -0.69 -7.30 -3.17
C VAL A 41 -1.81 -6.70 -2.29
N PRO A 42 -1.81 -5.40 -1.93
CA PRO A 42 -2.88 -4.80 -1.14
C PRO A 42 -4.24 -4.83 -1.85
N PHE A 43 -4.25 -4.63 -3.17
CA PHE A 43 -5.46 -4.71 -3.98
C PHE A 43 -6.05 -6.12 -3.96
N VAL A 44 -5.22 -7.15 -4.13
CA VAL A 44 -5.65 -8.55 -4.08
C VAL A 44 -6.19 -8.89 -2.69
N ILE A 45 -5.47 -8.55 -1.62
CA ILE A 45 -5.93 -8.82 -0.25
C ILE A 45 -7.27 -8.13 0.04
N MET A 46 -7.43 -6.87 -0.37
CA MET A 46 -8.71 -6.15 -0.21
C MET A 46 -9.84 -6.86 -0.97
N THR A 47 -9.56 -7.38 -2.16
CA THR A 47 -10.57 -8.15 -2.87
C THR A 47 -10.92 -9.43 -2.10
N GLU A 48 -9.94 -10.20 -1.62
CA GLU A 48 -10.17 -11.47 -0.93
C GLU A 48 -10.89 -11.32 0.42
N MET A 49 -10.71 -10.21 1.14
CA MET A 49 -11.31 -10.01 2.47
C MET A 49 -12.76 -9.52 2.48
N PHE A 50 -13.24 -8.87 1.41
CA PHE A 50 -14.57 -8.24 1.38
C PHE A 50 -15.56 -8.97 0.47
N SER A 51 -16.77 -9.20 0.99
CA SER A 51 -17.92 -9.70 0.23
C SER A 51 -18.25 -8.78 -0.96
N PHE A 52 -18.72 -9.37 -2.07
CA PHE A 52 -18.97 -8.70 -3.35
C PHE A 52 -19.84 -7.44 -3.23
N GLN A 53 -20.75 -7.39 -2.24
CA GLN A 53 -21.66 -6.27 -2.01
C GLN A 53 -20.97 -5.01 -1.45
N LEU A 54 -19.88 -5.16 -0.69
CA LEU A 54 -19.18 -4.04 -0.04
C LEU A 54 -17.88 -3.64 -0.76
N ARG A 55 -17.37 -4.48 -1.67
CA ARG A 55 -16.12 -4.24 -2.41
C ARG A 55 -16.11 -2.87 -3.11
N GLY A 56 -17.21 -2.45 -3.72
CA GLY A 56 -17.29 -1.19 -4.47
C GLY A 56 -17.03 0.04 -3.61
N THR A 57 -17.75 0.15 -2.48
CA THR A 57 -17.63 1.29 -1.56
C THR A 57 -16.28 1.32 -0.85
N VAL A 58 -15.78 0.16 -0.38
CA VAL A 58 -14.49 0.09 0.31
C VAL A 58 -13.34 0.44 -0.64
N THR A 59 -13.35 -0.11 -1.86
CA THR A 59 -12.33 0.18 -2.87
C THR A 59 -12.33 1.67 -3.23
N ALA A 60 -13.50 2.31 -3.36
CA ALA A 60 -13.60 3.74 -3.63
C ALA A 60 -12.98 4.59 -2.51
N ILE A 61 -13.22 4.25 -1.25
CA ILE A 61 -12.63 4.97 -0.10
C ILE A 61 -11.11 4.79 -0.08
N VAL A 62 -10.61 3.58 -0.31
CA VAL A 62 -9.16 3.32 -0.32
C VAL A 62 -8.48 4.03 -1.49
N ILE A 63 -9.09 4.03 -2.67
CA ILE A 63 -8.55 4.77 -3.82
C ILE A 63 -8.56 6.28 -3.53
N ALA A 64 -9.63 6.83 -2.95
CA ALA A 64 -9.69 8.24 -2.58
C ALA A 64 -8.58 8.61 -1.58
N PHE A 65 -8.34 7.76 -0.58
CA PHE A 65 -7.24 7.95 0.37
C PHE A 65 -5.87 7.85 -0.31
N ALA A 66 -5.66 6.87 -1.19
CA ALA A 66 -4.42 6.70 -1.96
C ALA A 66 -4.15 7.91 -2.87
N CYS A 67 -5.16 8.42 -3.57
CA CYS A 67 -5.05 9.63 -4.37
C CYS A 67 -4.71 10.86 -3.51
N GLY A 68 -5.26 10.94 -2.29
CA GLY A 68 -4.92 11.98 -1.33
C GLY A 68 -3.45 11.93 -0.91
N LEU A 69 -2.96 10.74 -0.55
CA LEU A 69 -1.55 10.53 -0.22
C LEU A 69 -0.62 10.85 -1.40
N MET A 70 -0.97 10.38 -2.60
CA MET A 70 -0.21 10.67 -3.84
C MET A 70 -0.12 12.18 -4.09
N SER A 71 -1.21 12.91 -3.85
CA SER A 71 -1.24 14.38 -3.99
C SER A 71 -0.32 15.07 -2.99
N VAL A 72 -0.26 14.59 -1.74
CA VAL A 72 0.66 15.10 -0.71
C VAL A 72 2.12 14.77 -1.09
N GLU A 73 2.39 13.56 -1.55
CA GLU A 73 3.71 13.12 -1.96
C GLU A 73 4.26 14.00 -3.09
N LEU A 74 3.46 14.25 -4.15
CA LEU A 74 3.83 15.14 -5.25
C LEU A 74 4.13 16.58 -4.79
N ARG A 75 3.33 17.10 -3.84
CA ARG A 75 3.51 18.44 -3.25
C ARG A 75 4.80 18.54 -2.43
N VAL A 76 5.19 17.48 -1.74
CA VAL A 76 6.40 17.42 -0.91
C VAL A 76 7.64 17.15 -1.78
N PHE A 77 7.51 16.33 -2.81
CA PHE A 77 8.59 15.99 -3.73
C PHE A 77 9.10 17.22 -4.50
N HIS A 78 8.21 18.06 -5.05
CA HIS A 78 8.57 19.21 -5.87
C HIS A 78 9.54 20.22 -5.18
N PRO A 79 9.31 20.69 -3.94
CA PRO A 79 10.23 21.58 -3.24
C PRO A 79 11.52 20.90 -2.77
N ILE A 80 11.48 19.60 -2.43
CA ILE A 80 12.68 18.88 -1.99
C ILE A 80 13.63 18.65 -3.17
N ALA A 81 13.08 18.30 -4.34
CA ALA A 81 13.85 18.10 -5.56
C ALA A 81 14.58 19.38 -5.99
N SER A 82 13.98 20.56 -5.79
CA SER A 82 14.57 21.85 -6.17
C SER A 82 15.56 22.41 -5.14
N SER A 83 15.49 22.02 -3.87
CA SER A 83 16.30 22.62 -2.79
C SER A 83 17.44 21.74 -2.27
N VAL A 84 17.22 20.44 -2.09
CA VAL A 84 18.18 19.52 -1.43
C VAL A 84 18.81 18.52 -2.41
N GLY A 85 18.20 18.37 -3.59
CA GLY A 85 18.67 17.47 -4.65
C GLY A 85 18.19 16.01 -4.49
N LEU A 86 18.26 15.27 -5.59
CA LEU A 86 17.67 13.92 -5.73
C LEU A 86 18.28 12.87 -4.77
N TYR A 87 19.53 13.07 -4.34
CA TYR A 87 20.22 12.15 -3.43
C TYR A 87 19.46 11.96 -2.11
N PHE A 88 18.99 13.04 -1.51
CA PHE A 88 18.25 12.99 -0.25
C PHE A 88 16.92 12.24 -0.38
N ILE A 89 16.23 12.43 -1.51
CA ILE A 89 14.96 11.78 -1.81
C ILE A 89 15.14 10.27 -1.92
N PHE A 90 16.19 9.80 -2.61
CA PHE A 90 16.46 8.36 -2.72
C PHE A 90 16.75 7.72 -1.38
N TRP A 91 17.43 8.43 -0.47
CA TRP A 91 17.73 7.92 0.87
C TRP A 91 16.47 7.85 1.75
N LEU A 92 15.62 8.89 1.71
CA LEU A 92 14.34 8.88 2.41
C LEU A 92 13.42 7.76 1.90
N PHE A 93 13.27 7.63 0.58
CA PHE A 93 12.43 6.60 -0.01
C PHE A 93 12.95 5.20 0.35
N SER A 94 14.26 5.02 0.37
CA SER A 94 14.88 3.78 0.81
C SER A 94 14.57 3.43 2.27
N GLY A 95 14.58 4.43 3.16
CA GLY A 95 14.19 4.25 4.56
C GLY A 95 12.71 3.87 4.71
N VAL A 96 11.82 4.58 4.01
CA VAL A 96 10.38 4.29 4.00
C VAL A 96 10.09 2.89 3.46
N CYS A 97 10.76 2.47 2.37
CA CYS A 97 10.62 1.11 1.83
C CYS A 97 11.05 0.04 2.84
N LEU A 98 12.15 0.25 3.59
CA LEU A 98 12.58 -0.70 4.63
C LEU A 98 11.57 -0.78 5.77
N ILE A 99 11.08 0.36 6.26
CA ILE A 99 10.05 0.42 7.31
C ILE A 99 8.77 -0.28 6.83
N SER A 100 8.35 -0.01 5.59
CA SER A 100 7.17 -0.65 4.98
C SER A 100 7.36 -2.16 4.85
N THR A 101 8.54 -2.62 4.42
CA THR A 101 8.84 -4.06 4.32
C THR A 101 8.78 -4.74 5.68
N VAL A 102 9.37 -4.13 6.71
CA VAL A 102 9.32 -4.65 8.08
C VAL A 102 7.89 -4.64 8.63
N TYR A 103 7.13 -3.58 8.37
CA TYR A 103 5.73 -3.48 8.77
C TYR A 103 4.90 -4.58 8.12
N ILE A 104 5.04 -4.79 6.80
CA ILE A 104 4.34 -5.86 6.10
C ILE A 104 4.76 -7.23 6.66
N ALA A 105 6.06 -7.47 6.84
CA ALA A 105 6.56 -8.75 7.35
C ALA A 105 6.12 -9.06 8.81
N CYS A 106 5.96 -8.04 9.66
CA CYS A 106 5.59 -8.23 11.07
C CYS A 106 4.08 -8.12 11.35
N VAL A 107 3.38 -7.22 10.65
CA VAL A 107 1.98 -6.85 10.94
C VAL A 107 0.99 -7.52 9.99
N VAL A 108 1.44 -7.97 8.81
CA VAL A 108 0.65 -8.87 7.96
C VAL A 108 1.08 -10.30 8.31
N PRO A 109 0.51 -10.93 9.35
CA PRO A 109 0.63 -12.38 9.46
C PRO A 109 0.06 -12.96 8.17
N GLU A 110 0.74 -13.94 7.58
CA GLU A 110 0.27 -14.60 6.36
C GLU A 110 -1.22 -14.96 6.49
N THR A 111 -2.08 -14.20 5.81
CA THR A 111 -3.51 -14.48 5.65
C THR A 111 -3.76 -15.57 4.62
N LYS A 112 -2.78 -16.45 4.41
CA LYS A 112 -2.94 -17.69 3.65
C LYS A 112 -3.43 -18.76 4.62
N MET A 113 -4.72 -19.13 4.52
CA MET A 113 -5.38 -20.26 5.20
C MET A 113 -6.21 -19.97 6.48
N ARG A 114 -6.89 -18.82 6.59
CA ARG A 114 -8.08 -18.72 7.45
C ARG A 114 -9.26 -18.29 6.60
N SER A 115 -10.29 -19.13 6.54
CA SER A 115 -11.55 -18.82 5.85
C SER A 115 -12.25 -17.66 6.57
N LEU A 116 -12.82 -16.73 5.80
CA LEU A 116 -13.59 -15.61 6.34
C LEU A 116 -14.70 -16.08 7.29
N ASP A 117 -15.27 -17.26 7.05
CA ASP A 117 -16.30 -17.87 7.89
C ASP A 117 -15.85 -18.10 9.35
N GLU A 118 -14.57 -18.40 9.61
CA GLU A 118 -14.06 -18.63 10.96
C GLU A 118 -13.85 -17.30 11.71
N ILE A 119 -13.41 -16.25 10.99
CA ILE A 119 -13.25 -14.89 11.53
C ILE A 119 -14.62 -14.26 11.84
N TYR A 120 -15.60 -14.43 10.95
CA TYR A 120 -16.96 -13.96 11.20
C TYR A 120 -17.69 -14.78 12.27
N ALA A 121 -17.34 -16.06 12.49
CA ALA A 121 -17.91 -16.85 13.58
C ALA A 121 -17.40 -16.41 14.97
N GLU A 122 -16.14 -16.00 15.06
CA GLU A 122 -15.53 -15.55 16.33
C GLU A 122 -15.96 -14.10 16.69
N ILE A 123 -16.21 -13.25 15.70
CA ILE A 123 -16.83 -11.92 15.86
C ILE A 123 -18.36 -11.98 15.97
N GLY A 124 -18.99 -12.96 15.33
CA GLY A 124 -20.44 -13.10 15.13
C GLY A 124 -21.22 -13.61 16.34
N GLY A 125 -20.58 -13.80 17.50
CA GLY A 125 -21.27 -14.07 18.77
C GLY A 125 -22.28 -13.00 19.18
N LYS A 126 -22.41 -11.88 18.45
CA LYS A 126 -23.37 -10.79 18.71
C LYS A 126 -24.15 -10.25 17.50
N ASP A 127 -24.05 -10.82 16.30
CA ASP A 127 -24.70 -10.26 15.09
C ASP A 127 -26.13 -10.76 14.83
N ASN A 128 -26.66 -11.67 15.66
CA ASN A 128 -28.08 -12.06 15.60
C ASN A 128 -29.08 -10.93 15.91
N LYS A 129 -28.61 -9.73 16.34
CA LYS A 129 -29.49 -8.57 16.54
C LYS A 129 -29.66 -7.67 15.32
N VAL A 130 -28.73 -7.66 14.36
CA VAL A 130 -28.81 -6.76 13.20
C VAL A 130 -29.72 -7.34 12.11
N LYS A 131 -29.65 -8.67 11.87
CA LYS A 131 -30.54 -9.36 10.92
C LYS A 131 -32.01 -9.39 11.31
N SER A 132 -32.34 -9.22 12.59
CA SER A 132 -33.76 -9.11 13.02
C SER A 132 -34.32 -7.72 12.73
N LYS A 133 -33.54 -6.64 12.92
CA LYS A 133 -34.02 -5.27 12.73
C LYS A 133 -34.24 -4.89 11.26
N GLU A 134 -33.44 -5.44 10.34
CA GLU A 134 -33.59 -5.13 8.90
C GLU A 134 -34.83 -5.80 8.29
N LYS A 135 -35.17 -7.02 8.74
CA LYS A 135 -36.39 -7.71 8.31
C LYS A 135 -37.67 -7.06 8.84
N ASP A 136 -37.65 -6.49 10.04
CA ASP A 136 -38.80 -5.76 10.60
C ASP A 136 -39.05 -4.43 9.85
N CYS A 137 -38.00 -3.77 9.37
CA CYS A 137 -38.12 -2.51 8.61
C CYS A 137 -38.62 -2.74 7.17
N GLU A 138 -38.19 -3.83 6.53
CA GLU A 138 -38.60 -4.16 5.14
C GLU A 138 -40.07 -4.65 5.06
N ALA A 139 -40.58 -5.26 6.13
CA ALA A 139 -41.97 -5.69 6.22
C ALA A 139 -42.98 -4.53 6.41
N ASP A 140 -42.54 -3.39 6.95
CA ASP A 140 -43.39 -2.20 7.18
C ASP A 140 -43.57 -1.37 5.88
N VAL A 141 -42.51 -1.24 5.08
CA VAL A 141 -42.52 -0.47 3.81
C VAL A 141 -43.40 -1.12 2.73
N THR A 142 -43.63 -2.43 2.79
CA THR A 142 -44.41 -3.17 1.76
C THR A 142 -45.93 -3.15 2.03
N LYS A 143 -46.39 -2.50 3.12
CA LYS A 143 -47.81 -2.42 3.49
C LYS A 143 -48.42 -1.01 3.36
N LEU A 144 -47.75 -0.07 2.70
CA LEU A 144 -48.29 1.24 2.32
C LEU A 144 -48.46 1.38 0.81
#